data_AF-A0A410TKX8-F1
#
_entry.id   AF-A0A410TKX8-F1
#
_cell.length_a   1.000
_cell.length_b   1.000
_cell.length_c   1.000
_cell.angle_alpha   90.00
_cell.angle_beta   90.00
_cell.angle_gamma   90.00
#
_symmetry.space_group_name_H-M   'P 1'
#
loop_
_entity.id
_entity.type
_entity.pdbx_description
1 polymer ?
#
loop_
_entity_poly.entity_id
_entity_poly.type
_entity_poly.pdbx_seq_one_letter_code
_entity_poly.pdbx_strand_id
1 'polypeptide(L)'
;MTDRYHLVREWSDIDAASEPSERDKQRVASILEAGRNCVVWLPTWLLDAEDKDIETAEASEHLAVGGAADYSEDAWEFTQSHRDGKGGYLPKSSVVVFERGEGVEEIETPQTGLTGFGGDC
;
A
#
# COMPACT_ATOMS: atom_id res chain seq x y z
N MET A 1 -16.23 -10.59 8.72
CA MET A 1 -15.17 -9.55 8.79
C MET A 1 -14.96 -9.04 7.39
N THR A 2 -14.86 -7.72 7.20
CA THR A 2 -14.71 -7.15 5.85
C THR A 2 -13.24 -7.22 5.49
N ASP A 3 -12.92 -8.06 4.52
CA ASP A 3 -11.61 -8.07 3.92
C ASP A 3 -11.34 -6.72 3.24
N ARG A 4 -10.19 -6.09 3.55
CA ARG A 4 -9.82 -4.76 3.06
C ARG A 4 -8.82 -4.84 1.91
N TYR A 5 -9.20 -5.62 0.91
CA TYR A 5 -8.47 -5.80 -0.32
C TYR A 5 -9.02 -4.90 -1.43
N HIS A 6 -8.13 -4.12 -2.04
CA HIS A 6 -8.43 -3.18 -3.12
C HIS A 6 -7.60 -3.57 -4.35
N LEU A 7 -8.29 -4.02 -5.40
CA LEU A 7 -7.68 -4.21 -6.71
C LEU A 7 -7.58 -2.84 -7.40
N VAL A 8 -6.37 -2.28 -7.41
CA VAL A 8 -6.09 -0.95 -7.92
C VAL A 8 -5.93 -0.98 -9.44
N ARG A 9 -6.92 -0.42 -10.13
CA ARG A 9 -6.86 -0.14 -11.57
C ARG A 9 -6.74 1.34 -11.86
N GLU A 10 -7.34 2.14 -11.01
CA GLU A 10 -7.38 3.59 -11.12
C GLU A 10 -7.23 4.24 -9.74
N TRP A 11 -6.98 5.55 -9.72
CA TRP A 11 -6.83 6.30 -8.46
C TRP A 11 -8.03 6.13 -7.52
N SER A 12 -9.25 6.02 -8.05
CA SER A 12 -10.46 5.86 -7.25
C SER A 12 -10.47 4.60 -6.39
N ASP A 13 -9.77 3.53 -6.79
CA ASP A 13 -9.64 2.32 -5.96
C ASP A 13 -8.76 2.56 -4.72
N ILE A 14 -7.72 3.38 -4.87
CA ILE A 14 -6.86 3.81 -3.76
C ILE A 14 -7.61 4.82 -2.90
N ASP A 15 -8.35 5.74 -3.51
CA ASP A 15 -9.08 6.77 -2.78
C ASP A 15 -10.26 6.20 -1.97
N ALA A 16 -10.86 5.12 -2.45
CA ALA A 16 -11.88 4.37 -1.71
C ALA A 16 -11.39 3.86 -0.35
N ALA A 17 -10.08 3.67 -0.16
CA ALA A 17 -9.52 3.31 1.12
C ALA A 17 -9.54 4.51 2.07
N SER A 18 -10.31 4.42 3.16
CA SER A 18 -10.45 5.52 4.13
C SER A 18 -9.37 5.55 5.21
N GLU A 19 -8.56 4.49 5.32
CA GLU A 19 -7.51 4.36 6.35
C GLU A 19 -6.21 5.09 6.02
N PRO A 20 -5.60 4.90 4.84
CA PRO A 20 -4.39 5.64 4.50
C PRO A 20 -4.68 7.13 4.37
N SER A 21 -3.76 7.96 4.83
CA SER A 21 -3.80 9.40 4.60
C SER A 21 -3.66 9.71 3.11
N GLU A 22 -4.09 10.88 2.65
CA GLU A 22 -3.92 11.29 1.23
C GLU A 22 -2.45 11.19 0.77
N ARG A 23 -1.52 11.49 1.67
CA ARG A 23 -0.07 11.31 1.44
C ARG A 23 0.28 9.84 1.20
N ASP A 24 -0.25 8.92 2.00
CA ASP A 24 -0.01 7.49 1.82
C ASP A 24 -0.67 6.99 0.53
N LYS A 25 -1.88 7.46 0.19
CA LYS A 25 -2.56 7.13 -1.07
C LYS A 25 -1.72 7.51 -2.30
N GLN A 26 -1.16 8.73 -2.31
CA GLN A 26 -0.24 9.17 -3.36
C GLN A 26 1.01 8.30 -3.43
N ARG A 27 1.54 7.87 -2.28
CA ARG A 27 2.70 6.97 -2.23
C ARG A 27 2.38 5.57 -2.72
N VAL A 28 1.23 5.01 -2.37
CA VAL A 28 0.76 3.72 -2.89
C VAL A 28 0.78 3.76 -4.41
N ALA A 29 0.20 4.80 -5.00
CA ALA A 29 0.21 4.94 -6.46
C ALA A 29 1.63 5.03 -7.03
N SER A 30 2.52 5.86 -6.48
CA SER A 30 3.91 5.95 -6.94
C SER A 30 4.67 4.60 -6.83
N ILE A 31 4.40 3.80 -5.81
CA ILE A 31 5.02 2.48 -5.62
C ILE A 31 4.48 1.49 -6.66
N LEU A 32 3.17 1.49 -6.90
CA LEU A 32 2.54 0.65 -7.91
C LEU A 32 3.05 1.02 -9.32
N GLU A 33 3.22 2.31 -9.62
CA GLU A 33 3.83 2.80 -10.86
C GLU A 33 5.29 2.36 -11.03
N ALA A 34 6.05 2.28 -9.94
CA ALA A 34 7.44 1.77 -9.95
C ALA A 34 7.58 0.28 -10.30
N GLY A 35 6.49 -0.39 -10.71
CA GLY A 35 6.48 -1.78 -11.15
C GLY A 35 6.35 -2.78 -10.00
N ARG A 36 5.83 -2.35 -8.84
CA ARG A 36 5.50 -3.24 -7.73
C ARG A 36 4.04 -3.66 -7.86
N ASN A 37 3.77 -4.95 -7.66
CA ASN A 37 2.44 -5.52 -7.89
C ASN A 37 1.52 -5.44 -6.67
N CYS A 38 2.07 -5.34 -5.45
CA CYS A 38 1.27 -5.32 -4.24
C CYS A 38 1.92 -4.45 -3.16
N VAL A 39 1.08 -3.64 -2.51
CA VAL A 39 1.42 -2.70 -1.45
C VAL A 39 0.43 -2.90 -0.31
N VAL A 40 0.92 -2.97 0.92
CA VAL A 40 0.08 -3.13 2.10
C VAL A 40 0.29 -1.94 3.02
N TRP A 41 -0.81 -1.35 3.48
CA TRP A 41 -0.79 -0.33 4.52
C TRP A 41 -0.89 -0.99 5.89
N LEU A 42 0.05 -0.62 6.76
CA LEU A 42 0.26 -1.17 8.09
C LEU A 42 0.08 -0.05 9.14
N PRO A 43 -0.81 -0.26 10.12
CA PRO A 43 -0.97 0.70 11.20
C PRO A 43 0.27 0.69 12.13
N THR A 44 0.57 1.84 12.74
CA THR A 44 1.76 2.06 13.59
C THR A 44 1.95 1.00 14.67
N TRP A 45 0.87 0.56 15.32
CA TRP A 45 0.93 -0.43 16.40
C TRP A 45 1.45 -1.80 15.93
N LEU A 46 1.29 -2.10 14.65
CA LEU A 46 1.74 -3.35 14.06
C LEU A 46 3.19 -3.28 13.57
N LEU A 47 3.67 -2.08 13.28
CA LEU A 47 5.07 -1.78 12.97
C LEU A 47 5.94 -1.74 14.23
N ASP A 48 5.37 -1.27 15.34
CA ASP A 48 6.01 -1.26 16.65
C ASP A 48 6.09 -2.67 17.28
N ALA A 49 5.40 -3.65 16.70
CA ALA A 49 5.49 -5.04 17.14
C ALA A 49 6.86 -5.62 16.75
N GLU A 50 7.78 -5.69 17.72
CA GLU A 50 9.15 -6.23 17.56
C GLU A 50 9.21 -7.64 16.93
N ASP A 51 8.11 -8.39 16.98
CA ASP A 51 7.98 -9.73 16.38
C ASP A 51 7.82 -9.71 14.85
N LYS A 52 7.61 -8.54 14.24
CA LYS A 52 7.38 -8.41 12.79
C LYS A 52 8.60 -7.81 12.10
N ASP A 53 9.36 -8.68 11.43
CA ASP A 53 10.49 -8.32 10.58
C ASP A 53 10.02 -7.76 9.21
N ILE A 54 9.09 -6.79 9.24
CA ILE A 54 8.49 -6.19 8.04
C ILE A 54 9.20 -4.88 7.74
N GLU A 55 9.80 -4.78 6.56
CA GLU A 55 10.41 -3.54 6.09
C GLU A 55 9.37 -2.70 5.35
N THR A 56 9.14 -1.50 5.87
CA THR A 56 8.34 -0.50 5.19
C THR A 56 9.12 0.08 4.01
N ALA A 57 8.42 0.52 2.96
CA ALA A 57 9.00 1.22 1.85
C ALA A 57 9.78 2.44 2.36
N GLU A 58 10.99 2.67 1.86
CA GLU A 58 11.82 3.84 2.24
C GLU A 58 11.08 5.19 2.13
N ALA A 59 10.01 5.24 1.32
CA ALA A 59 9.19 6.42 1.10
C ALA A 59 8.01 6.62 2.07
N SER A 60 7.66 5.63 2.91
CA SER A 60 6.58 5.71 3.91
C SER A 60 6.78 4.72 5.06
N GLU A 61 6.60 5.20 6.29
CA GLU A 61 6.70 4.42 7.53
C GLU A 61 5.50 3.47 7.72
N HIS A 62 4.42 3.64 6.96
CA HIS A 62 3.18 2.86 7.07
C HIS A 62 2.91 1.95 5.88
N LEU A 63 3.75 1.97 4.85
CA LEU A 63 3.52 1.20 3.63
C LEU A 63 4.59 0.13 3.52
N ALA A 64 4.20 -1.13 3.32
CA ALA A 64 5.12 -2.21 3.02
C ALA A 64 4.84 -2.75 1.61
N VAL A 65 5.91 -3.15 0.93
CA VAL A 65 5.84 -3.69 -0.43
C VAL A 65 6.20 -5.18 -0.39
N GLY A 66 5.35 -6.01 -0.99
CA GLY A 66 5.47 -7.46 -0.93
C GLY A 66 4.28 -8.14 -1.56
N GLY A 67 4.13 -9.44 -1.35
CA GLY A 67 2.93 -10.20 -1.67
C GLY A 67 2.11 -10.46 -0.41
N ALA A 68 0.79 -10.30 -0.51
CA ALA A 68 -0.15 -10.73 0.52
C ALA A 68 -0.89 -11.98 0.02
N ALA A 69 -0.88 -13.05 0.79
CA ALA A 69 -1.54 -14.31 0.47
C ALA A 69 -2.57 -14.66 1.56
N ASP A 70 -3.72 -15.19 1.14
CA ASP A 70 -4.78 -15.60 2.07
C ASP A 70 -4.30 -16.81 2.86
N TYR A 71 -3.99 -16.61 4.14
CA TYR A 71 -3.53 -17.67 5.03
C TYR A 71 -4.65 -18.23 5.89
N SER A 72 -5.49 -17.36 6.42
CA SER A 72 -6.63 -17.72 7.26
C SER A 72 -7.77 -16.74 7.10
N GLU A 73 -8.94 -17.13 7.58
CA GLU A 73 -10.16 -16.32 7.60
C GLU A 73 -9.95 -14.91 8.21
N ASP A 74 -9.03 -14.77 9.18
CA ASP A 74 -8.74 -13.51 9.87
C ASP A 74 -7.34 -12.92 9.61
N ALA A 75 -6.47 -13.63 8.88
CA ALA A 75 -5.07 -13.22 8.69
C ALA A 75 -4.57 -13.37 7.23
N TRP A 76 -3.88 -12.34 6.77
CA TRP A 76 -3.04 -12.31 5.57
C TRP A 76 -1.62 -12.79 5.93
N GLU A 77 -1.05 -13.68 5.14
CA GLU A 77 0.40 -13.94 5.14
C GLU A 77 1.06 -12.92 4.22
N PHE A 78 1.87 -12.04 4.79
CA PHE A 78 2.63 -11.06 4.03
C PHE A 78 4.06 -11.54 3.85
N THR A 79 4.55 -11.51 2.61
CA THR A 79 5.90 -11.95 2.25
C THR A 79 6.59 -10.89 1.40
N GLN A 80 7.84 -10.57 1.72
CA GLN A 80 8.62 -9.59 0.97
C GLN A 80 9.67 -10.31 0.15
N SER A 81 9.38 -10.53 -1.14
CA SER A 81 10.32 -11.18 -2.06
C SER A 81 11.66 -10.44 -2.16
N HIS A 82 11.69 -9.14 -1.89
CA HIS A 82 12.93 -8.36 -1.84
C HIS A 82 13.84 -8.73 -0.65
N ARG A 83 13.27 -9.30 0.42
CA ARG A 83 13.99 -9.73 1.64
C ARG A 83 14.04 -11.25 1.76
N ASP A 84 14.27 -11.96 0.67
CA ASP A 84 14.38 -13.43 0.69
C ASP A 84 13.10 -14.13 1.19
N GLY A 85 11.93 -13.51 1.00
CA GLY A 85 10.64 -14.04 1.46
C GLY A 85 10.37 -13.82 2.94
N LYS A 86 11.18 -13.02 3.65
CA LYS A 86 10.85 -12.58 5.01
C LYS A 86 9.56 -11.78 5.03
N GLY A 87 8.79 -11.98 6.09
CA GLY A 87 7.50 -11.32 6.28
C GLY A 87 6.82 -11.79 7.54
N GLY A 88 5.51 -11.55 7.64
CA GLY A 88 4.75 -11.87 8.85
C GLY A 88 3.25 -11.93 8.62
N TYR A 89 2.54 -12.40 9.62
CA TYR A 89 1.09 -12.50 9.58
C TYR A 89 0.42 -11.17 9.92
N LEU A 90 -0.49 -10.72 9.08
CA LEU A 90 -1.18 -9.45 9.21
C LEU A 90 -2.68 -9.67 9.39
N PRO A 91 -3.34 -9.04 10.38
CA PRO A 91 -4.77 -9.20 10.57
C PRO A 91 -5.57 -8.47 9.48
N LYS A 92 -6.46 -9.17 8.76
CA LYS A 92 -7.23 -8.60 7.63
C LYS A 92 -8.13 -7.45 8.05
N SER A 93 -8.55 -7.41 9.31
CA SER A 93 -9.39 -6.34 9.86
C SER A 93 -8.67 -5.02 10.09
N SER A 94 -7.33 -5.00 10.00
CA SER A 94 -6.52 -3.85 10.41
C SER A 94 -5.47 -3.42 9.40
N VAL A 95 -5.27 -4.19 8.34
CA VAL A 95 -4.36 -3.83 7.24
C VAL A 95 -5.16 -3.63 5.97
N VAL A 96 -4.64 -2.79 5.08
CA VAL A 96 -5.25 -2.55 3.76
C VAL A 96 -4.31 -3.06 2.69
N VAL A 97 -4.80 -3.96 1.84
CA VAL A 97 -4.01 -4.55 0.77
C VAL A 97 -4.40 -3.87 -0.54
N PHE A 98 -3.41 -3.35 -1.25
CA PHE A 98 -3.54 -2.74 -2.57
C PHE A 98 -2.79 -3.61 -3.58
N GLU A 99 -3.52 -4.26 -4.47
CA GLU A 99 -2.93 -5.05 -5.54
C GLU A 99 -3.15 -4.38 -6.89
N ARG A 100 -2.09 -4.26 -7.70
CA ARG A 100 -2.18 -3.71 -9.04
C ARG A 100 -2.99 -4.64 -9.93
N GLY A 101 -4.01 -4.12 -10.59
CA GLY A 101 -4.79 -4.84 -11.59
C GLY A 101 -3.93 -5.29 -12.77
N GLU A 102 -4.16 -6.51 -13.25
CA GLU A 102 -3.53 -7.03 -14.47
C GLU A 102 -3.84 -6.13 -15.67
N GLY A 103 -2.80 -5.68 -16.39
CA GLY A 103 -2.93 -4.80 -17.56
C GLY A 103 -2.97 -3.30 -17.27
N VAL A 104 -2.87 -2.88 -16.00
CA VAL A 104 -2.70 -1.46 -15.64
C VAL A 104 -1.21 -1.16 -15.78
N GLU A 105 -0.80 -0.33 -16.74
CA GLU A 105 0.61 0.08 -16.95
C GLU A 105 0.99 1.32 -16.12
N GLU A 106 0.03 2.23 -15.96
CA GLU A 106 0.15 3.51 -15.25
C GLU A 106 -1.13 3.75 -14.45
N ILE A 107 -1.02 4.27 -13.23
CA ILE A 107 -2.17 4.72 -12.45
C ILE A 107 -2.15 6.23 -12.52
N GLU A 108 -3.11 6.81 -13.24
CA GLU A 108 -3.26 8.26 -13.34
C GLU A 108 -3.56 8.84 -11.95
N THR A 109 -2.51 9.24 -11.24
CA THR A 109 -2.65 9.98 -10.00
C THR A 109 -3.12 11.39 -10.33
N PRO A 110 -4.06 11.97 -9.57
CA PRO A 110 -4.26 13.40 -9.62
C PRO A 110 -2.93 14.01 -9.17
N GLN A 111 -2.13 14.46 -10.14
CA GLN A 111 -0.99 15.30 -9.86
C GLN A 111 -1.57 16.57 -9.23
N THR A 112 -1.70 16.59 -7.90
CA THR A 112 -1.96 17.80 -7.15
C THR A 112 -0.81 18.72 -7.49
N GLY A 113 -1.10 19.65 -8.40
CA GLY A 113 -0.11 20.30 -9.19
C GLY A 113 0.96 20.99 -8.34
N LEU A 114 2.18 20.96 -8.87
CA LEU A 114 3.12 22.08 -8.78
C LEU A 114 2.56 23.37 -9.42
N THR A 115 1.27 23.41 -9.79
CA THR A 115 0.53 24.60 -10.23
C THR A 115 0.15 25.45 -9.01
N GLY A 116 1.18 26.05 -8.39
CA GLY A 116 1.04 26.92 -7.24
C GLY A 116 2.12 27.98 -7.12
N PHE A 117 2.86 28.30 -8.19
CA PHE A 117 3.69 29.50 -8.27
C PHE A 117 3.48 30.20 -9.62
N GLY A 118 2.22 30.52 -9.91
CA GLY A 118 1.80 31.50 -10.90
C GLY A 118 1.17 32.69 -10.19
N GLY A 119 1.96 33.39 -9.38
CA GLY A 119 1.60 34.67 -8.77
C GLY A 119 2.46 35.77 -9.37
N ASP A 120 1.92 36.40 -10.40
CA ASP A 120 2.43 37.57 -11.13
C ASP A 120 2.55 38.80 -10.21
N CYS A 121 3.76 39.39 -10.12
CA CYS A 121 4.12 40.82 -10.04
C CYS A 121 5.59 41.02 -9.60
#